data_AF-A0A8B5W5N3-F1
#
_entry.id   AF-A0A8B5W5N3-F1
#
_cell.length_a   1.000
_cell.length_b   1.000
_cell.length_c   1.000
_cell.angle_alpha   90.00
_cell.angle_beta   90.00
_cell.angle_gamma   90.00
#
_symmetry.space_group_name_H-M   'P 1'
#
loop_
_entity.id
_entity.type
_entity.pdbx_description
1 polymer ?
#
loop_
_entity_poly.entity_id
_entity_poly.type
_entity_poly.pdbx_seq_one_letter_code
_entity_poly.pdbx_strand_id
1 'polypeptide(L)' 'MNSLKEDFILAKAGNEEAVEAILKRFSSLIHKQSWRTGKYDQDCYQECMLAIYLAISKFEIKE' A
#
# COMPACT_ATOMS: atom_id res chain seq x y z
N MET A 1 2.19 -16.51 6.21
CA MET A 1 1.96 -15.05 6.10
C MET A 1 3.30 -14.41 6.35
N ASN A 2 3.85 -13.72 5.36
CA ASN A 2 5.19 -13.15 5.45
C ASN A 2 5.25 -11.98 6.44
N SER A 3 6.46 -11.65 6.88
CA SER A 3 6.69 -10.39 7.57
C SER A 3 6.53 -9.20 6.62
N LEU A 4 6.28 -8.00 7.16
CA LEU A 4 6.18 -6.79 6.33
C LEU A 4 7.47 -6.55 5.53
N LYS A 5 8.62 -6.81 6.15
CA LYS A 5 9.93 -6.64 5.52
C LYS A 5 10.09 -7.59 4.33
N GLU A 6 9.72 -8.86 4.50
CA GLU A 6 9.71 -9.85 3.42
C GLU A 6 8.80 -9.44 2.26
N ASP A 7 7.58 -9.01 2.55
CA ASP A 7 6.64 -8.55 1.51
C ASP A 7 7.21 -7.34 0.76
N PHE A 8 7.85 -6.38 1.44
CA PHE A 8 8.48 -5.24 0.76
C PHE A 8 9.63 -5.65 -0.17
N ILE A 9 10.44 -6.63 0.23
CA ILE A 9 11.54 -7.17 -0.61
C ILE A 9 10.96 -7.86 -1.85
N LEU A 10 9.95 -8.71 -1.67
CA LEU A 10 9.29 -9.44 -2.76
C LEU A 10 8.56 -8.48 -3.72
N ALA A 11 7.82 -7.51 -3.18
CA ALA A 11 7.09 -6.53 -3.96
C ALA A 11 8.03 -5.67 -4.82
N LYS A 12 9.20 -5.29 -4.27
CA LYS A 12 10.25 -4.60 -5.04
C LYS A 12 10.83 -5.43 -6.17
N ALA A 13 10.86 -6.76 -6.03
CA ALA A 13 11.29 -7.68 -7.07
C ALA A 13 10.20 -7.93 -8.15
N GLY A 14 9.04 -7.27 -8.06
CA GLY A 14 7.93 -7.41 -9.00
C GLY A 14 6.92 -8.49 -8.65
N ASN A 15 6.94 -9.03 -7.42
CA ASN A 15 5.93 -9.99 -6.98
C ASN A 15 4.59 -9.28 -6.69
N GLU A 16 3.58 -9.53 -7.53
CA GLU A 16 2.26 -8.90 -7.42
C GLU A 16 1.49 -9.31 -6.16
N GLU A 17 1.61 -10.57 -5.72
CA GLU A 17 0.96 -11.05 -4.49
C GLU A 17 1.49 -10.32 -3.24
N ALA A 18 2.79 -10.02 -3.21
CA ALA A 18 3.40 -9.25 -2.15
C ALA A 18 2.96 -7.79 -2.16
N VAL A 19 2.79 -7.17 -3.34
CA VAL A 19 2.18 -5.84 -3.49
C VAL A 19 0.76 -5.85 -2.93
N GLU A 20 -0.05 -6.85 -3.30
CA GLU A 20 -1.41 -6.98 -2.82
C GLU A 20 -1.47 -7.18 -1.30
N ALA A 21 -0.56 -7.99 -0.73
CA ALA A 21 -0.45 -8.20 0.70
C ALA A 21 -0.14 -6.90 1.45
N ILE A 22 0.76 -6.07 0.93
CA ILE A 22 1.07 -4.74 1.49
C ILE A 22 -0.16 -3.83 1.42
N LEU A 23 -0.82 -3.73 0.27
CA LEU A 23 -2.02 -2.91 0.09
C LEU A 23 -3.16 -3.35 1.04
N LYS A 24 -3.39 -4.66 1.17
CA LYS A 24 -4.35 -5.23 2.12
C LYS A 24 -3.99 -4.89 3.55
N ARG A 25 -2.71 -4.94 3.93
CA ARG A 25 -2.26 -4.60 5.29
C ARG A 25 -2.51 -3.12 5.63
N PHE A 26 -2.38 -2.22 4.67
CA PHE A 26 -2.66 -0.79 4.85
C PHE A 26 -4.10 -0.37 4.52
N SER A 27 -4.96 -1.30 4.11
CA SER A 27 -6.33 -1.03 3.65
C SER A 27 -7.16 -0.16 4.60
N SER A 28 -7.10 -0.42 5.91
CA SER A 28 -7.81 0.40 6.92
C SER A 28 -7.33 1.85 6.95
N LEU A 29 -6.03 2.09 6.75
CA LEU A 29 -5.45 3.44 6.69
C LEU A 29 -5.87 4.13 5.39
N ILE A 30 -5.76 3.44 4.25
CA ILE A 30 -6.19 3.93 2.94
C ILE A 30 -7.66 4.33 3.01
N HIS A 31 -8.52 3.43 3.49
CA HIS A 31 -9.94 3.67 3.65
C HIS A 31 -10.21 4.88 4.53
N LYS A 32 -9.54 5.00 5.70
CA LYS A 32 -9.67 6.18 6.59
C LYS A 32 -9.31 7.50 5.90
N GLN A 33 -8.24 7.53 5.09
CA GLN A 33 -7.82 8.73 4.36
C GLN A 33 -8.73 9.08 3.17
N SER A 34 -9.55 8.13 2.73
CA SER A 34 -10.46 8.29 1.59
C SER A 34 -11.79 8.94 1.96
N TRP A 35 -11.98 9.37 3.21
CA TRP A 35 -13.16 10.12 3.63
C TRP A 35 -12.91 11.62 3.61
N ARG A 36 -13.70 12.36 2.84
CA ARG A 36 -13.67 13.82 2.78
C ARG A 36 -15.04 14.37 3.12
N THR A 37 -15.10 15.28 4.09
CA THR A 37 -16.36 15.95 4.49
C THR A 37 -17.54 14.99 4.76
N GLY A 38 -17.25 13.83 5.37
CA GLY A 38 -18.25 12.81 5.69
C GLY A 38 -18.71 11.95 4.50
N LYS A 39 -18.09 12.08 3.33
CA LYS A 39 -18.35 11.25 2.15
C LYS A 39 -17.12 10.41 1.82
N TYR A 40 -17.36 9.16 1.44
CA TYR A 40 -16.33 8.31 0.86
C TYR A 40 -16.01 8.76 -0.56
N ASP A 41 -14.73 8.96 -0.83
CA ASP A 41 -14.19 9.37 -2.11
C ASP A 41 -13.40 8.18 -2.70
N GLN A 42 -14.01 7.52 -3.69
CA GLN A 42 -13.45 6.34 -4.33
C GLN A 42 -12.18 6.67 -5.13
N ASP A 43 -12.12 7.85 -5.74
CA ASP A 43 -10.94 8.30 -6.48
C ASP A 43 -9.79 8.54 -5.50
N CYS A 44 -10.07 9.16 -4.36
CA CYS A 44 -9.09 9.33 -3.28
C CYS A 44 -8.56 7.98 -2.75
N TYR A 45 -9.41 6.95 -2.67
CA TYR A 45 -8.98 5.59 -2.29
C TYR A 45 -7.99 5.00 -3.30
N GLN A 46 -8.32 5.09 -4.59
CA GLN A 46 -7.45 4.60 -5.66
C GLN A 46 -6.11 5.34 -5.70
N GLU A 47 -6.13 6.67 -5.55
CA GLU A 47 -4.92 7.49 -5.45
C GLU A 47 -4.05 7.11 -4.24
N CYS A 48 -4.66 6.83 -3.08
CA CYS A 48 -3.93 6.35 -1.92
C CYS A 48 -3.28 4.98 -2.16
N MET A 49 -3.95 4.06 -2.87
CA MET A 49 -3.35 2.77 -3.26
C MET A 49 -2.16 2.98 -4.21
N LEU A 50 -2.31 3.84 -5.22
CA LEU A 50 -1.23 4.19 -6.15
C LEU A 50 -0.04 4.83 -5.43
N ALA A 51 -0.30 5.71 -4.46
CA ALA A 51 0.75 6.33 -3.65
C ALA A 51 1.56 5.28 -2.87
N ILE A 52 0.91 4.28 -2.28
CA ILE A 52 1.60 3.17 -1.61
C ILE A 52 2.38 2.32 -2.61
N TYR A 53 1.78 1.97 -3.74
CA TYR A 53 2.47 1.22 -4.80
C TYR A 53 3.75 1.92 -5.26
N LEU A 54 3.68 3.23 -5.53
CA LEU A 54 4.84 4.03 -5.88
C LEU A 54 5.86 4.11 -4.72
N ALA A 55 5.39 4.21 -3.47
CA ALA A 55 6.26 4.21 -2.31
C ALA A 55 7.05 2.90 -2.16
N ILE A 56 6.45 1.74 -2.45
CA ILE A 56 7.14 0.44 -2.41
C ILE A 56 8.41 0.47 -3.26
N SER A 57 8.34 0.98 -4.49
CA SER A 57 9.53 1.06 -5.37
C SER A 57 10.63 1.97 -4.79
N LYS A 58 10.25 3.09 -4.18
CA LYS A 58 11.17 4.13 -3.68
C LYS A 58 11.70 3.85 -2.27
N PHE A 59 11.04 2.99 -1.49
CA PHE A 59 11.33 2.83 -0.07
C PHE A 59 12.62 2.05 0.20
N GLU A 60 13.64 2.69 0.77
CA GLU A 60 14.88 2.02 1.16
C GLU A 60 14.74 1.33 2.52
N ILE A 61 14.99 0.03 2.56
CA ILE A 61 15.05 -0.73 3.81
C ILE A 61 16.48 -0.53 4.37
N LYS A 62 16.60 0.28 5.42
CA LYS A 62 17.86 0.40 6.16
C LYS A 62 18.02 -0.78 7.12
N GLU A 63 19.25 -1.29 7.25
CA GLU A 63 19.62 -2.34 8.20
C GLU A 63 19.64 -1.83 9.64
#